data_AF-A0A8J2PNI2-F1
#
_entry.id   AF-A0A8J2PNI2-F1
#
_cell.length_a   1.000
_cell.length_b   1.000
_cell.length_c   1.000
_cell.angle_alpha   90.00
_cell.angle_beta   90.00
_cell.angle_gamma   90.00
#
_symmetry.space_group_name_H-M   'P 1'
#
loop_
_entity.id
_entity.type
_entity.pdbx_description
1 polymer ?
#
loop_
_entity_poly.entity_id
_entity_poly.type
_entity_poly.pdbx_seq_one_letter_code
_entity_poly.pdbx_strand_id
1 'polypeptide(L)'
;MGEYNVIGEVVEISKKYSGVTLTCLVDYPVCSIRFKSYLYGRALGLLGTNNLEHYDDFSTPSGEIVGKTSKFYRSWRLNRECRETRGNMPVAEASAEIKTRCSEIFAAETSPLRSCFSIIHPSDFQEMCEALAVEPGADIKTSVCSAAASYWIECREH
;
A
#
# COMPACT_ATOMS: atom_id res chain seq x y z
N MET A 1 22.06 -2.74 -11.31
CA MET A 1 22.58 -2.09 -10.09
C MET A 1 21.46 -1.18 -9.61
N GLY A 2 21.00 -1.31 -8.36
CA GLY A 2 19.97 -0.41 -7.82
C GLY A 2 20.56 0.96 -7.55
N GLU A 3 19.77 2.02 -7.69
CA GLU A 3 20.14 3.37 -7.28
C GLU A 3 19.71 3.53 -5.81
N TYR A 4 20.61 4.03 -4.97
CA TYR A 4 20.36 4.29 -3.55
C TYR A 4 20.26 5.79 -3.35
N ASN A 5 19.17 6.25 -2.73
CA ASN A 5 19.01 7.65 -2.35
C ASN A 5 18.62 7.71 -0.88
N VAL A 6 19.30 8.57 -0.13
CA VAL A 6 18.96 8.90 1.26
C VAL A 6 18.24 10.23 1.22
N ILE A 7 16.95 10.24 1.59
CA ILE A 7 16.15 11.47 1.71
C ILE A 7 15.73 11.59 3.17
N GLY A 8 16.50 12.35 3.96
CA GLY A 8 16.31 12.42 5.41
C GLY A 8 16.77 11.12 6.10
N GLU A 9 15.92 10.57 6.98
CA GLU A 9 16.19 9.32 7.73
C GLU A 9 15.72 8.05 7.01
N VAL A 10 15.02 8.16 5.87
CA VAL A 10 14.47 7.00 5.16
C VAL A 10 15.41 6.60 4.02
N VAL A 11 15.85 5.33 4.03
CA VAL A 11 16.64 4.77 2.93
C VAL A 11 15.70 4.17 1.89
N GLU A 12 15.87 4.59 0.64
CA GLU A 12 15.13 4.07 -0.50
C GLU A 12 16.06 3.29 -1.44
N ILE A 13 15.56 2.16 -1.96
CA ILE A 13 16.19 1.44 -3.06
C ILE A 13 15.26 1.48 -4.26
N SER A 14 15.76 2.02 -5.37
CA SER A 14 15.02 2.06 -6.63
C SER A 14 15.68 1.18 -7.69
N LYS A 15 14.85 0.42 -8.42
CA LYS A 15 15.27 -0.36 -9.58
C LYS A 15 14.39 -0.03 -10.77
N LYS A 16 15.05 0.39 -11.85
CA LYS A 16 14.41 0.72 -13.13
C LYS A 16 14.51 -0.47 -14.08
N TYR A 17 13.40 -0.75 -14.74
CA TYR A 17 13.27 -1.64 -15.89
C TYR A 17 12.71 -0.82 -17.06
N SER A 18 12.64 -1.40 -18.25
CA SER A 18 12.11 -0.71 -19.43
C SER A 18 10.66 -0.25 -19.20
N GLY A 19 10.48 1.00 -18.75
CA GLY A 19 9.19 1.61 -18.46
C GLY A 19 8.61 1.36 -17.07
N VAL A 20 9.29 0.60 -16.20
CA VAL A 20 8.80 0.30 -14.84
C VAL A 20 9.82 0.73 -13.81
N THR A 21 9.40 1.43 -12.77
CA THR A 21 10.25 1.77 -11.61
C THR A 21 9.68 1.09 -10.37
N LEU A 22 10.49 0.25 -9.73
CA LEU A 22 10.21 -0.30 -8.40
C LEU A 22 11.01 0.49 -7.39
N THR A 23 10.32 1.07 -6.41
CA THR A 23 10.91 1.79 -5.29
C THR A 23 10.49 1.10 -4.01
N CYS A 24 11.41 0.81 -3.10
CA CYS A 24 11.09 0.29 -1.77
C CYS A 24 11.79 1.09 -0.69
N LEU A 25 11.10 1.30 0.42
CA LEU A 25 11.69 1.84 1.64
C LEU A 25 12.38 0.69 2.38
N VAL A 26 13.60 0.90 2.87
CA VAL A 26 14.39 -0.18 3.48
C VAL A 26 13.91 -0.50 4.90
N ASP A 27 13.53 0.53 5.65
CA ASP A 27 13.13 0.40 7.06
C ASP A 27 11.65 0.03 7.23
N TYR A 28 10.89 0.02 6.13
CA TYR A 28 9.45 -0.23 6.12
C TYR A 28 9.06 -1.23 5.03
N PRO A 29 8.05 -2.07 5.24
CA PRO A 29 7.57 -3.03 4.24
C PRO A 29 6.71 -2.35 3.15
N VAL A 30 7.20 -1.24 2.60
CA VAL A 30 6.47 -0.38 1.67
C VAL A 30 7.24 -0.29 0.36
N CYS A 31 6.57 -0.64 -0.73
CA CYS A 31 7.10 -0.49 -2.08
C CYS A 31 6.06 0.18 -3.00
N SER A 32 6.54 1.01 -3.92
CA SER A 32 5.77 1.61 -5.01
C SER A 32 6.26 1.09 -6.36
N ILE A 33 5.31 0.81 -7.25
CA ILE A 33 5.58 0.42 -8.64
C ILE A 33 4.98 1.48 -9.55
N ARG A 34 5.80 2.10 -10.39
CA ARG A 34 5.36 3.12 -11.34
C ARG A 34 5.58 2.66 -12.77
N PHE A 35 4.54 2.78 -13.58
CA PHE A 35 4.56 2.48 -15.02
C PHE A 35 4.68 3.78 -15.82
N LYS A 36 5.51 3.78 -16.86
CA LYS A 36 5.50 4.84 -17.88
C LYS A 36 4.22 4.73 -18.70
N SER A 37 3.75 5.85 -19.24
CA SER A 37 2.48 5.95 -19.96
C SER A 37 2.33 4.97 -21.13
N TYR A 38 3.42 4.62 -21.82
CA TYR A 38 3.37 3.65 -22.92
C TYR A 38 3.11 2.19 -22.47
N LEU A 39 3.13 1.92 -21.17
CA LEU A 39 2.72 0.64 -20.56
C LEU A 39 1.27 0.65 -20.04
N TYR A 40 0.47 1.64 -20.45
CA TYR A 40 -0.98 1.66 -20.17
C TYR A 40 -1.65 0.34 -20.61
N GLY A 41 -2.44 -0.26 -19.72
CA GLY A 41 -3.13 -1.52 -19.95
C GLY A 41 -2.22 -2.74 -20.15
N ARG A 42 -0.95 -2.65 -19.73
CA ARG A 42 0.05 -3.74 -19.85
C ARG A 42 0.38 -4.42 -18.54
N ALA A 43 -0.29 -4.08 -17.44
CA ALA A 43 -0.10 -4.73 -16.15
C ALA A 43 -1.15 -5.83 -15.96
N LEU A 44 -0.78 -6.88 -15.22
CA LEU A 44 -1.68 -7.90 -14.71
C LEU A 44 -1.13 -8.36 -13.35
N GLY A 45 -2.00 -8.54 -12.37
CA GLY A 45 -1.62 -9.03 -11.05
C GLY A 45 -2.46 -8.39 -9.94
N LEU A 46 -1.91 -8.45 -8.73
CA LEU A 46 -2.59 -7.94 -7.52
C LEU A 46 -2.77 -6.41 -7.51
N LEU A 47 -2.05 -5.68 -8.36
CA LEU A 47 -2.14 -4.23 -8.50
C LEU A 47 -3.01 -3.80 -9.70
N GLY A 48 -3.83 -4.70 -10.24
CA GLY A 48 -4.77 -4.39 -11.31
C GLY A 48 -4.16 -4.38 -12.71
N THR A 49 -4.86 -3.70 -13.64
CA THR A 49 -4.58 -3.76 -15.10
C THR A 49 -3.84 -2.53 -15.63
N ASN A 50 -3.71 -1.47 -14.83
CA ASN A 50 -3.07 -0.20 -15.19
C ASN A 50 -3.71 0.48 -16.41
N ASN A 51 -5.04 0.45 -16.53
CA ASN A 51 -5.80 1.07 -17.62
C ASN A 51 -6.79 2.15 -17.13
N LEU A 52 -6.67 2.61 -15.88
CA LEU A 52 -7.57 3.58 -15.25
C LEU A 52 -9.05 3.15 -15.19
N GLU A 53 -9.35 1.85 -15.31
CA GLU A 53 -10.68 1.28 -15.20
C GLU A 53 -10.78 0.31 -14.02
N HIS A 54 -11.27 0.82 -12.89
CA HIS A 54 -11.45 0.04 -11.66
C HIS A 54 -12.33 -1.22 -11.81
N TYR A 55 -13.20 -1.27 -12.82
CA TYR A 55 -14.10 -2.41 -13.05
C TYR A 55 -13.34 -3.72 -13.32
N ASP A 56 -12.17 -3.66 -13.96
CA ASP A 56 -11.42 -4.85 -14.37
C ASP A 56 -10.18 -5.15 -13.50
N ASP A 57 -9.91 -4.35 -12.47
CA ASP A 57 -8.76 -4.53 -11.58
C ASP A 57 -8.79 -5.88 -10.84
N PHE A 58 -9.97 -6.46 -10.62
CA PHE A 58 -10.13 -7.80 -10.05
C PHE A 58 -10.19 -8.91 -11.12
N SER A 59 -9.32 -8.80 -12.14
CA SER A 59 -9.12 -9.83 -13.15
C SER A 59 -8.22 -10.97 -12.65
N THR A 60 -8.68 -12.21 -12.83
CA THR A 60 -7.87 -13.42 -12.55
C THR A 60 -6.82 -13.66 -13.66
N PRO A 61 -5.85 -14.57 -13.48
CA PRO A 61 -4.89 -14.91 -14.53
C PRO A 61 -5.51 -15.45 -15.83
N SER A 62 -6.75 -15.95 -15.79
CA SER A 62 -7.50 -16.38 -16.98
C SER A 62 -8.31 -15.26 -17.64
N GLY A 63 -8.26 -14.03 -17.12
CA GLY A 63 -9.03 -12.89 -17.60
C GLY A 63 -10.49 -12.84 -17.11
N GLU A 64 -10.89 -13.71 -16.17
CA GLU A 64 -12.21 -13.61 -15.53
C GLU A 64 -12.21 -12.45 -14.54
N ILE A 65 -13.16 -11.51 -14.66
CA ILE A 65 -13.41 -10.46 -13.66
C ILE A 65 -14.24 -11.06 -12.53
N VAL A 66 -13.77 -10.96 -11.28
CA VAL A 66 -14.44 -11.55 -10.13
C VAL A 66 -14.83 -10.50 -9.09
N GLY A 67 -16.09 -10.54 -8.62
CA GLY A 67 -16.57 -9.60 -7.60
C GLY A 67 -16.20 -9.97 -6.15
N LYS A 68 -15.67 -11.18 -5.91
CA LYS A 68 -15.23 -11.62 -4.58
C LYS A 68 -13.72 -11.45 -4.44
N THR A 69 -13.29 -10.54 -3.57
CA THR A 69 -11.86 -10.26 -3.28
C THR A 69 -11.08 -11.53 -2.90
N SER A 70 -11.67 -12.42 -2.09
CA SER A 70 -11.04 -13.70 -1.73
C SER A 70 -10.79 -14.62 -2.93
N LYS A 71 -11.71 -14.65 -3.91
CA LYS A 71 -11.52 -15.40 -5.17
C LYS A 71 -10.40 -14.78 -6.00
N PHE A 72 -10.37 -13.44 -6.08
CA PHE A 72 -9.31 -12.69 -6.78
C PHE A 72 -7.93 -13.04 -6.22
N TYR A 73 -7.68 -12.81 -4.93
CA TYR A 73 -6.38 -13.08 -4.29
C TYR A 73 -5.96 -14.55 -4.41
N ARG A 74 -6.90 -15.49 -4.26
CA ARG A 74 -6.63 -16.92 -4.40
C ARG A 74 -6.21 -17.31 -5.82
N SER A 75 -6.77 -16.66 -6.84
CA SER A 75 -6.46 -16.96 -8.24
C SER A 75 -5.01 -16.62 -8.63
N TRP A 76 -4.41 -15.65 -7.94
CA TRP A 76 -3.04 -15.16 -8.17
C TRP A 76 -1.96 -15.91 -7.39
N ARG A 77 -2.32 -16.98 -6.68
CA ARG A 77 -1.39 -17.73 -5.82
C ARG A 77 -0.37 -18.53 -6.65
N LEU A 78 0.92 -18.27 -6.41
CA LEU A 78 2.03 -18.98 -7.07
C LEU A 78 2.23 -20.41 -6.56
N ASN A 79 2.09 -20.64 -5.25
CA ASN A 79 2.25 -21.95 -4.63
C ASN A 79 0.92 -22.45 -4.05
N ARG A 80 0.43 -23.60 -4.55
CA ARG A 80 -0.83 -24.19 -4.11
C ARG A 80 -0.85 -24.62 -2.65
N GLU A 81 0.32 -24.84 -2.06
CA GLU A 81 0.50 -25.19 -0.65
C GLU A 81 0.44 -23.97 0.28
N CYS A 82 0.43 -22.74 -0.23
CA CYS A 82 0.23 -21.56 0.62
C CYS A 82 -1.16 -21.64 1.25
N ARG A 83 -1.18 -21.82 2.58
CA ARG A 83 -2.40 -21.88 3.38
C ARG A 83 -3.20 -20.60 3.14
N GLU A 84 -4.51 -20.74 2.96
CA GLU A 84 -5.38 -19.57 2.95
C GLU A 84 -5.21 -18.85 4.30
N THR A 85 -4.79 -17.59 4.25
CA THR A 85 -5.00 -16.68 5.38
C THR A 85 -6.50 -16.58 5.57
N ARG A 86 -6.96 -16.56 6.82
CA ARG A 86 -8.39 -16.57 7.15
C ARG A 86 -9.05 -15.36 6.49
N GLY A 87 -9.64 -15.57 5.32
CA GLY A 87 -10.49 -14.58 4.68
C GLY A 87 -11.61 -14.25 5.64
N ASN A 88 -11.69 -12.99 6.04
CA ASN A 88 -12.65 -12.47 7.01
C ASN A 88 -12.32 -12.83 8.46
N MET A 89 -11.11 -12.54 8.95
CA MET A 89 -11.06 -12.17 10.37
C MET A 89 -11.87 -10.87 10.52
N PRO A 90 -12.77 -10.75 11.51
CA PRO A 90 -13.35 -9.46 11.85
C PRO A 90 -12.20 -8.47 11.99
N VAL A 91 -12.26 -7.35 11.25
CA VAL A 91 -11.33 -6.26 11.50
C VAL A 91 -11.57 -5.89 12.97
N ALA A 92 -10.58 -6.17 13.81
CA ALA A 92 -10.68 -5.81 15.21
C ALA A 92 -10.84 -4.30 15.29
N GLU A 93 -11.77 -3.82 16.10
CA GLU A 93 -11.94 -2.39 16.25
C GLU A 93 -10.68 -1.79 16.89
N ALA A 94 -10.17 -0.72 16.29
CA ALA A 94 -9.03 0.01 16.84
C ALA A 94 -9.37 0.61 18.21
N SER A 95 -8.46 0.42 19.17
CA SER A 95 -8.57 1.03 20.48
C SER A 95 -8.52 2.56 20.39
N ALA A 96 -8.98 3.26 21.44
CA ALA A 96 -8.88 4.71 21.50
C ALA A 96 -7.43 5.21 21.38
N GLU A 97 -6.46 4.44 21.90
CA GLU A 97 -5.03 4.74 21.76
C GLU A 97 -4.59 4.68 20.29
N ILE A 98 -4.94 3.60 19.57
CA ILE A 98 -4.60 3.45 18.14
C ILE A 98 -5.20 4.58 17.32
N LYS A 99 -6.50 4.86 17.52
CA LYS A 99 -7.20 5.97 16.84
C LYS A 99 -6.53 7.31 17.09
N THR A 100 -6.13 7.57 18.34
CA THR A 100 -5.41 8.80 18.70
C THR A 100 -4.08 8.88 17.94
N ARG A 101 -3.25 7.84 18.00
CA ARG A 101 -1.95 7.78 17.31
C ARG A 101 -2.06 7.94 15.80
N CYS A 102 -3.04 7.29 15.16
CA CYS A 102 -3.26 7.45 13.73
C CYS A 102 -3.75 8.87 13.39
N SER A 103 -4.65 9.45 14.18
CA SER A 103 -5.15 10.82 13.96
C SER A 103 -4.08 11.90 14.18
N GLU A 104 -3.10 11.68 15.07
CA GLU A 104 -1.92 12.55 15.22
C GLU A 104 -1.13 12.70 13.91
N ILE A 105 -1.12 11.66 13.07
CA ILE A 105 -0.42 11.65 11.78
C ILE A 105 -1.32 12.10 10.63
N PHE A 106 -2.60 11.70 10.62
CA PHE A 106 -3.46 11.84 9.43
C PHE A 106 -4.57 12.89 9.56
N ALA A 107 -4.76 13.49 10.73
CA ALA A 107 -5.82 14.49 10.95
C ALA A 107 -5.35 15.74 11.69
N ALA A 108 -4.31 15.64 12.53
CA ALA A 108 -3.85 16.77 13.33
C ALA A 108 -3.28 17.91 12.47
N GLU A 109 -3.60 19.16 12.85
CA GLU A 109 -3.02 20.36 12.23
C GLU A 109 -1.50 20.44 12.42
N THR A 110 -0.99 19.82 13.48
CA THR A 110 0.45 19.72 13.78
C THR A 110 1.12 18.53 13.09
N SER A 111 0.41 17.80 12.23
CA SER A 111 0.99 16.65 11.54
C SER A 111 2.20 17.05 10.70
N PRO A 112 3.31 16.27 10.73
CA PRO A 112 4.44 16.50 9.84
C PRO A 112 4.09 16.26 8.36
N LEU A 113 2.96 15.60 8.08
CA LEU A 113 2.48 15.29 6.73
C LEU A 113 1.41 16.28 6.25
N ARG A 114 1.09 17.32 7.05
CA ARG A 114 -0.02 18.26 6.80
C ARG A 114 0.02 18.93 5.44
N SER A 115 1.21 19.26 4.94
CA SER A 115 1.38 19.88 3.61
C SER A 115 0.83 19.00 2.49
N CYS A 116 0.78 17.69 2.68
CA CYS A 116 0.29 16.76 1.68
C CYS A 116 -1.22 16.51 1.70
N PHE A 117 -1.92 16.91 2.77
CA PHE A 117 -3.36 16.63 2.92
C PHE A 117 -4.20 17.29 1.81
N SER A 118 -3.65 18.31 1.15
CA SER A 118 -4.26 18.98 -0.01
C SER A 118 -4.04 18.28 -1.34
N ILE A 119 -3.09 17.33 -1.39
CA ILE A 119 -2.69 16.58 -2.58
C ILE A 119 -3.30 15.18 -2.54
N ILE A 120 -3.15 14.48 -1.41
CA ILE A 120 -3.66 13.13 -1.18
C ILE A 120 -4.59 13.15 0.04
N HIS A 121 -5.80 12.63 -0.11
CA HIS A 121 -6.75 12.54 0.99
C HIS A 121 -6.23 11.57 2.08
N PRO A 122 -6.09 12.00 3.34
CA PRO A 122 -5.44 11.18 4.37
C PRO A 122 -6.35 10.10 4.98
N SER A 123 -7.65 10.08 4.67
CA SER A 123 -8.63 9.16 5.26
C SER A 123 -8.27 7.70 5.05
N ASP A 124 -7.90 7.33 3.83
CA ASP A 124 -7.62 5.94 3.45
C ASP A 124 -6.36 5.43 4.16
N PHE A 125 -5.42 6.33 4.42
CA PHE A 125 -4.20 6.04 5.17
C PHE A 125 -4.42 6.00 6.68
N GLN A 126 -5.37 6.76 7.20
CA GLN A 126 -5.80 6.64 8.59
C GLN A 126 -6.47 5.27 8.82
N GLU A 127 -7.37 4.86 7.93
CA GLU A 127 -8.00 3.54 8.01
C GLU A 127 -6.97 2.41 7.90
N MET A 128 -6.00 2.54 6.99
CA MET A 128 -4.88 1.61 6.90
C MET A 128 -4.03 1.58 8.17
N CYS A 129 -3.75 2.74 8.78
CA CYS A 129 -3.00 2.83 10.04
C CYS A 129 -3.71 2.06 11.17
N GLU A 130 -5.02 2.27 11.31
CA GLU A 130 -5.83 1.59 12.31
C GLU A 130 -5.88 0.08 12.03
N ALA A 131 -6.04 -0.33 10.77
CA ALA A 131 -6.09 -1.73 10.36
C ALA A 131 -4.77 -2.48 10.61
N LEU A 132 -3.62 -1.86 10.31
CA LEU A 132 -2.31 -2.45 10.57
C LEU A 132 -2.05 -2.62 12.07
N ALA A 133 -2.44 -1.64 12.88
CA ALA A 133 -2.18 -1.63 14.31
C ALA A 133 -3.02 -2.64 15.12
N VAL A 134 -4.08 -3.19 14.53
CA VAL A 134 -4.91 -4.24 15.16
C VAL A 134 -4.56 -5.65 14.68
N GLU A 135 -3.57 -5.81 13.79
CA GLU A 135 -3.13 -7.13 13.37
C GLU A 135 -2.54 -7.93 14.54
N PRO A 136 -2.77 -9.26 14.62
CA PRO A 136 -2.20 -10.08 15.68
C PRO A 136 -0.66 -9.98 15.73
N GLY A 137 -0.14 -9.48 16.84
CA GLY A 137 1.31 -9.29 17.03
C GLY A 137 1.87 -7.99 16.46
N ALA A 138 1.01 -7.08 15.99
CA ALA A 138 1.43 -5.76 15.54
C ALA A 138 2.00 -4.90 16.68
N ASP A 139 3.07 -4.19 16.38
CA ASP A 139 3.54 -3.07 17.19
C ASP A 139 2.88 -1.78 16.69
N ILE A 140 2.22 -1.04 17.59
CA ILE A 140 1.46 0.17 17.22
C ILE A 140 2.37 1.21 16.57
N LYS A 141 3.56 1.43 17.12
CA LYS A 141 4.50 2.42 16.59
C LYS A 141 4.92 2.07 15.17
N THR A 142 5.32 0.81 14.94
CA THR A 142 5.72 0.31 13.62
C THR A 142 4.58 0.39 12.61
N SER A 143 3.35 0.11 13.05
CA SER A 143 2.15 0.17 12.19
C SER A 143 1.84 1.61 11.76
N VAL A 144 1.85 2.55 12.71
CA VAL A 144 1.67 3.98 12.44
C VAL A 144 2.77 4.50 11.51
N CYS A 145 4.03 4.16 11.78
CA CYS A 145 5.15 4.57 10.92
C CYS A 145 5.06 3.96 9.52
N SER A 146 4.61 2.72 9.37
CA SER A 146 4.44 2.08 8.06
C SER A 146 3.35 2.77 7.25
N ALA A 147 2.20 3.08 7.87
CA ALA A 147 1.16 3.85 7.20
C ALA A 147 1.63 5.27 6.83
N ALA A 148 2.37 5.94 7.72
CA ALA A 148 2.94 7.26 7.46
C ALA A 148 3.95 7.22 6.30
N ALA A 149 4.78 6.18 6.23
CA ALA A 149 5.75 5.97 5.18
C ALA A 149 5.07 5.70 3.82
N SER A 150 3.98 4.93 3.81
CA SER A 150 3.11 4.74 2.63
C SER A 150 2.49 6.06 2.15
N TYR A 151 2.01 6.91 3.06
CA TYR A 151 1.46 8.21 2.68
C TYR A 151 2.54 9.14 2.15
N TRP A 152 3.70 9.17 2.80
CA TRP A 152 4.84 9.97 2.37
C TRP A 152 5.32 9.58 0.97
N ILE A 153 5.42 8.29 0.66
CA ILE A 153 5.82 7.84 -0.67
C ILE A 153 4.77 8.18 -1.72
N GLU A 154 3.47 8.13 -1.42
CA GLU A 154 2.46 8.54 -2.39
C GLU A 154 2.46 10.06 -2.62
N CYS A 155 2.67 10.81 -1.54
CA CYS A 155 2.73 12.26 -1.54
C CYS A 155 3.81 12.83 -2.46
N ARG A 156 5.05 12.37 -2.28
CA ARG A 156 6.23 12.88 -3.04
C ARG A 156 6.17 12.59 -4.53
N GLU A 157 5.32 11.64 -4.91
CA GLU A 157 5.19 11.16 -6.27
C GLU A 157 4.14 11.97 -7.07
N HIS A 158 3.52 12.96 -6.44
CA HIS A 158 2.66 14.01 -7.02
C HIS A 158 3.39 15.36 -7.04
#